data_AF-A0A7C4ZK29-F1
#
_entry.id   AF-A0A7C4ZK29-F1
#
_cell.length_a   1.000
_cell.length_b   1.000
_cell.length_c   1.000
_cell.angle_alpha   90.00
_cell.angle_beta   90.00
_cell.angle_gamma   90.00
#
_symmetry.space_group_name_H-M   'P 1'
#
loop_
_entity.id
_entity.type
_entity.pdbx_description
1 polymer ?
#
loop_
_entity_poly.entity_id
_entity_poly.type
_entity_poly.pdbx_seq_one_letter_code
_entity_poly.pdbx_strand_id
1 'polypeptide(L)'
;MRTIKITDETHKRLTVTLGSLMARTGRLQTYSDAIEALISSSITLNPALIAEVEKYVDENKQQGYITREEFIAEATRFLLRMKSKKYQYIEIPMEKYEKLNQALKQMKTPFYNAEEYVKRQIDKAISEFFILGDGYEK
;
A
#
# COMPACT_ATOMS: atom_id res chain seq x y z
N MET A 1 -10.04 34.79 22.08
CA MET A 1 -10.95 33.89 21.34
C MET A 1 -11.28 34.49 20.00
N ARG A 2 -11.33 33.68 18.94
CA ARG A 2 -11.84 34.09 17.63
C ARG A 2 -13.07 33.23 17.33
N THR A 3 -14.14 33.84 16.83
CA THR A 3 -15.38 33.12 16.49
C THR A 3 -15.33 32.71 15.02
N ILE A 4 -15.52 31.43 14.74
CA ILE A 4 -15.61 30.90 13.38
C ILE A 4 -17.05 30.44 13.16
N LYS A 5 -17.69 30.91 12.09
CA LYS A 5 -18.97 30.34 11.65
C LYS A 5 -18.67 29.06 10.87
N ILE A 6 -19.30 27.97 11.29
CA ILE A 6 -19.22 26.68 10.62
C ILE A 6 -20.62 26.23 10.23
N THR A 7 -20.71 25.41 9.19
CA THR A 7 -21.98 24.79 8.79
C THR A 7 -22.33 23.65 9.73
N ASP A 8 -23.60 23.25 9.75
CA ASP A 8 -24.06 22.11 10.56
C ASP A 8 -23.35 20.81 10.17
N GLU A 9 -23.02 20.64 8.89
CA GLU A 9 -22.27 19.48 8.39
C GLU A 9 -20.83 19.46 8.92
N THR A 10 -20.14 20.61 8.90
CA THR A 10 -18.81 20.73 9.50
C THR A 10 -18.86 20.48 11.00
N HIS A 11 -19.89 20.98 11.68
CA HIS A 11 -20.09 20.73 13.11
C HIS A 11 -20.24 19.23 13.39
N LYS A 12 -21.11 18.52 12.66
CA LYS A 12 -21.29 17.07 12.80
C LYS A 12 -19.97 16.30 12.64
N ARG A 13 -19.20 16.62 11.59
CA ARG A 13 -17.89 15.98 11.35
C ARG A 13 -16.91 16.23 12.48
N LEU A 14 -16.81 17.47 12.95
CA LEU A 14 -15.97 17.82 14.10
C LEU A 14 -16.38 17.08 15.37
N THR A 15 -17.69 16.92 15.63
CA THR A 15 -18.20 16.16 16.78
C THR A 15 -17.80 14.69 16.71
N VAL A 16 -17.89 14.07 15.53
CA VAL A 16 -17.44 12.69 15.31
C VAL A 16 -15.94 12.57 15.58
N THR A 17 -15.12 13.46 15.01
CA THR A 17 -13.67 13.48 15.23
C THR A 17 -13.33 13.65 16.71
N LEU A 18 -14.02 14.54 17.40
CA LEU A 18 -13.85 14.79 18.83
C LEU A 18 -14.16 13.52 19.64
N GLY A 19 -15.25 12.83 19.33
CA GLY A 19 -15.58 11.53 19.94
C GLY A 19 -14.50 10.46 19.71
N SER A 20 -13.97 10.35 18.49
CA SER A 20 -12.86 9.44 18.18
C SER A 20 -11.58 9.78 18.94
N LEU A 21 -11.25 11.06 19.08
CA LEU A 21 -10.10 11.52 19.84
C LEU A 21 -10.25 11.23 21.33
N MET A 22 -11.43 11.48 21.90
CA MET A 22 -11.74 11.16 23.29
C MET A 22 -11.62 9.65 23.56
N ALA A 23 -12.11 8.81 22.65
CA ALA A 23 -11.97 7.37 22.76
C ALA A 23 -10.49 6.93 22.73
N ARG A 24 -9.66 7.57 21.90
CA ARG A 24 -8.23 7.26 21.79
C ARG A 24 -7.42 7.73 23.00
N THR A 25 -7.72 8.91 23.54
CA THR A 25 -6.93 9.55 24.60
C THR A 25 -7.47 9.29 26.01
N GLY A 26 -8.73 8.86 26.12
CA GLY A 26 -9.42 8.66 27.41
C GLY A 26 -9.71 9.95 28.17
N ARG A 27 -9.61 11.11 27.51
CA ARG A 27 -9.76 12.43 28.15
C ARG A 27 -10.74 13.29 27.35
N LEU A 28 -11.40 14.22 28.03
CA LEU A 28 -12.19 15.26 27.38
C LEU A 28 -11.32 16.05 26.40
N GLN A 29 -11.86 16.30 25.22
CA GLN A 29 -11.23 17.04 24.14
C GLN A 29 -12.12 18.23 23.75
N THR A 30 -11.52 19.25 23.16
CA THR A 30 -12.21 20.42 22.63
C THR A 30 -12.21 20.42 21.11
N TYR A 31 -13.06 21.25 20.49
CA TYR A 31 -13.01 21.43 19.04
C TYR A 31 -11.67 21.98 18.56
N SER A 32 -10.96 22.76 19.38
CA SER A 32 -9.61 23.21 19.07
C SER A 32 -8.65 22.04 18.95
N ASP A 33 -8.69 21.09 19.89
CA ASP A 33 -7.85 19.88 19.85
C ASP A 33 -8.19 19.01 18.63
N ALA A 34 -9.47 18.92 18.28
CA ALA A 34 -9.92 18.21 17.08
C ALA A 34 -9.42 18.87 15.79
N ILE A 35 -9.51 20.20 15.69
CA ILE A 35 -9.00 20.97 14.55
C ILE A 35 -7.47 20.81 14.44
N GLU A 36 -6.75 20.93 15.57
CA GLU A 36 -5.29 20.79 15.59
C GLU A 36 -4.85 19.37 15.19
N ALA A 37 -5.55 18.34 15.66
CA ALA A 37 -5.31 16.96 15.24
C ALA A 37 -5.56 16.76 13.74
N LEU A 38 -6.65 17.32 13.20
CA LEU A 38 -6.93 17.26 11.76
C LEU A 38 -5.86 17.96 10.94
N ILE A 39 -5.44 19.16 11.32
CA ILE A 39 -4.39 19.91 10.62
C ILE A 39 -3.05 19.15 10.71
N SER A 40 -2.68 18.69 11.91
CA SER A 40 -1.38 18.03 12.14
C SER A 40 -1.27 16.65 11.48
N SER A 41 -2.39 15.95 11.31
CA SER A 41 -2.43 14.66 10.61
C SER A 41 -2.74 14.79 9.11
N SER A 42 -3.19 15.97 8.66
CA SER A 42 -3.47 16.19 7.24
C SER A 42 -2.18 16.28 6.44
N ILE A 43 -2.15 15.54 5.34
CA ILE A 43 -1.13 15.69 4.30
C ILE A 43 -1.78 16.44 3.15
N THR A 44 -1.22 17.59 2.79
CA THR A 44 -1.65 18.31 1.59
C THR A 44 -0.98 17.69 0.38
N LEU A 45 -1.77 17.07 -0.49
CA LEU A 45 -1.29 16.53 -1.75
C LEU A 45 -1.51 17.54 -2.89
N ASN A 46 -0.68 17.43 -3.92
CA ASN A 46 -0.84 18.25 -5.13
C ASN A 46 -2.21 17.94 -5.79
N PRO A 47 -3.04 18.96 -6.08
CA PRO A 47 -4.34 18.74 -6.73
C PRO A 47 -4.27 17.97 -8.05
N ALA A 48 -3.22 18.15 -8.84
CA ALA A 48 -3.03 17.42 -10.09
C ALA A 48 -2.88 15.91 -9.85
N LEU A 49 -2.14 15.53 -8.79
CA LEU A 49 -1.98 14.13 -8.40
C LEU A 49 -3.30 13.54 -7.89
N ILE A 50 -4.07 14.30 -7.11
CA ILE A 50 -5.38 13.84 -6.64
C ILE A 50 -6.29 13.55 -7.83
N ALA A 51 -6.35 14.46 -8.81
CA ALA A 51 -7.16 14.28 -10.01
C ALA A 51 -6.71 13.06 -10.84
N GLU A 52 -5.40 12.82 -10.95
CA GLU A 52 -4.86 11.63 -11.62
C GLU A 52 -5.26 10.34 -10.91
N VAL A 53 -5.15 10.30 -9.58
CA VAL A 53 -5.57 9.15 -8.77
C VAL A 53 -7.07 8.90 -8.89
N GLU A 54 -7.89 9.95 -8.82
CA GLU A 54 -9.35 9.83 -8.98
C GLU A 54 -9.70 9.26 -10.35
N LYS A 55 -9.10 9.79 -11.42
CA LYS A 55 -9.29 9.26 -12.77
C LYS A 55 -8.90 7.78 -12.86
N TYR A 56 -7.75 7.41 -12.30
CA TYR A 56 -7.30 6.01 -12.31
C TYR A 56 -8.27 5.08 -11.57
N VAL A 57 -8.70 5.47 -10.36
CA VAL A 57 -9.65 4.67 -9.55
C VAL A 57 -11.00 4.53 -10.27
N ASP A 58 -11.48 5.59 -10.92
CA ASP A 58 -12.73 5.54 -11.67
C ASP A 58 -12.66 4.66 -12.91
N GLU A 59 -11.52 4.65 -13.61
CA GLU A 59 -11.28 3.79 -14.78
C GLU A 59 -11.03 2.32 -14.40
N ASN A 60 -10.53 2.07 -13.19
CA ASN A 60 -10.04 0.75 -12.75
C ASN A 60 -10.78 0.18 -11.53
N LYS A 61 -12.09 0.44 -11.40
CA LYS A 61 -12.93 -0.03 -10.28
C LYS A 61 -12.88 -1.55 -10.02
N GLN A 62 -12.45 -2.33 -11.00
CA GLN A 62 -12.33 -3.79 -10.89
C GLN A 62 -11.08 -4.25 -10.11
N GLN A 63 -10.11 -3.36 -9.84
CA GLN A 63 -8.83 -3.72 -9.19
C GLN A 63 -8.87 -3.75 -7.66
N GLY A 64 -10.05 -3.58 -7.05
CA GLY A 64 -10.25 -3.73 -5.61
C GLY A 64 -10.02 -2.46 -4.77
N TYR A 65 -9.63 -1.34 -5.40
CA TYR A 65 -9.64 -0.02 -4.75
C TYR A 65 -11.02 0.61 -4.92
N ILE A 66 -11.65 1.06 -3.82
CA ILE A 66 -12.98 1.66 -3.86
C ILE A 66 -12.88 3.19 -3.78
N THR A 67 -11.84 3.72 -3.13
CA THR A 67 -11.64 5.17 -2.93
C THR A 67 -10.21 5.63 -3.24
N ARG A 68 -10.04 6.92 -3.53
CA ARG A 68 -8.72 7.55 -3.70
C ARG A 68 -7.86 7.44 -2.43
N GLU A 69 -8.49 7.53 -1.26
CA GLU A 69 -7.80 7.40 0.03
C GLU A 69 -7.21 6.00 0.23
N GLU A 70 -7.97 4.95 -0.12
CA GLU A 70 -7.49 3.56 -0.09
C GLU A 70 -6.33 3.32 -1.05
N PHE A 71 -6.43 3.88 -2.27
CA PHE A 71 -5.36 3.79 -3.26
C PHE A 71 -4.05 4.42 -2.75
N ILE A 72 -4.13 5.64 -2.22
CA ILE A 72 -2.97 6.37 -1.67
C ILE A 72 -2.38 5.62 -0.46
N ALA A 73 -3.24 5.07 0.41
CA ALA A 73 -2.81 4.29 1.56
C ALA A 73 -2.03 3.04 1.13
N GLU A 74 -2.53 2.29 0.15
CA GLU A 74 -1.84 1.09 -0.33
C GLU A 74 -0.54 1.41 -1.07
N ALA A 75 -0.51 2.46 -1.88
CA ALA A 75 0.70 2.95 -2.52
C ALA A 75 1.78 3.32 -1.47
N THR A 76 1.37 4.00 -0.40
CA THR A 76 2.27 4.36 0.71
C THR A 76 2.79 3.12 1.44
N ARG A 77 1.92 2.15 1.75
CA ARG A 77 2.33 0.88 2.36
C ARG A 77 3.30 0.10 1.48
N PHE A 78 3.06 0.07 0.18
CA PHE A 78 3.95 -0.55 -0.79
C PHE A 78 5.34 0.10 -0.76
N LEU A 79 5.42 1.43 -0.83
CA LEU A 79 6.68 2.16 -0.73
C LEU A 79 7.41 1.90 0.60
N LEU A 80 6.70 1.88 1.72
CA LEU A 80 7.28 1.55 3.03
C LEU A 80 7.83 0.12 3.07
N ARG A 81 7.09 -0.87 2.54
CA ARG A 81 7.57 -2.27 2.43
C ARG A 81 8.85 -2.34 1.62
N MET A 82 8.89 -1.70 0.45
CA MET A 82 10.06 -1.63 -0.41
C MET A 82 11.26 -0.97 0.30
N LYS A 83 11.04 0.15 1.01
CA LYS A 83 12.11 0.86 1.72
C LYS A 83 12.59 0.14 2.99
N SER A 84 11.78 -0.73 3.57
CA SER A 84 12.13 -1.48 4.79
C SER A 84 13.26 -2.49 4.61
N LYS A 85 13.71 -2.76 3.37
CA LYS A 85 14.71 -3.78 2.99
C LYS A 85 14.37 -5.21 3.41
N LYS A 86 13.16 -5.47 3.93
CA LYS A 86 12.67 -6.83 4.23
C LYS A 86 12.35 -7.62 2.97
N TYR A 87 12.03 -6.91 1.88
CA TYR A 87 11.72 -7.49 0.58
C TYR A 87 12.48 -6.71 -0.49
N GLN A 88 13.09 -7.44 -1.42
CA GLN A 88 13.60 -6.89 -2.67
C GLN A 88 12.60 -7.21 -3.77
N TYR A 89 12.19 -6.18 -4.51
CA TYR A 89 11.29 -6.34 -5.65
C TYR A 89 12.13 -6.47 -6.92
N ILE A 90 11.82 -7.48 -7.72
CA ILE A 90 12.41 -7.66 -9.05
C ILE A 90 11.35 -7.23 -10.05
N GLU A 91 11.64 -6.17 -10.80
CA GLU A 91 10.74 -5.71 -11.86
C GLU A 91 10.87 -6.65 -13.06
N ILE A 92 9.74 -7.19 -13.50
CA ILE A 92 9.64 -8.01 -14.72
C ILE A 92 8.67 -7.28 -15.65
N PRO A 93 9.08 -6.88 -16.86
CA PRO A 93 8.17 -6.30 -17.83
C PRO A 93 6.98 -7.22 -18.09
N MET A 94 5.77 -6.65 -18.13
CA MET A 94 4.53 -7.42 -18.24
C MET A 94 4.54 -8.38 -19.44
N GLU A 95 5.06 -7.91 -20.58
CA GLU A 95 5.21 -8.73 -21.78
C GLU A 95 6.04 -10.01 -21.54
N LYS A 96 7.15 -9.90 -20.79
CA LYS A 96 7.99 -11.04 -20.45
C LYS A 96 7.30 -11.96 -19.44
N TYR A 97 6.60 -11.38 -18.47
CA TYR A 97 5.83 -12.12 -17.47
C TYR A 97 4.74 -12.97 -18.12
N GLU A 98 3.98 -12.40 -19.05
CA GLU A 98 2.94 -13.10 -19.79
C GLU A 98 3.49 -14.17 -20.73
N LYS A 99 4.57 -13.88 -21.47
CA LYS A 99 5.25 -14.89 -22.29
C LYS A 99 5.74 -16.07 -21.46
N LEU A 100 6.29 -15.81 -20.27
CA LEU A 100 6.72 -16.86 -19.36
C LEU A 100 5.53 -17.69 -18.87
N ASN A 101 4.41 -17.07 -18.49
CA ASN A 101 3.18 -17.80 -18.14
C ASN A 101 2.70 -18.72 -19.27
N GLN A 102 2.68 -18.22 -20.52
CA GLN A 102 2.28 -19.00 -21.68
C GLN A 102 3.24 -20.18 -21.90
N ALA A 103 4.54 -19.95 -21.83
CA ALA A 103 5.55 -21.00 -21.97
C ALA A 103 5.39 -22.10 -20.91
N LEU A 104 5.23 -21.72 -19.63
CA LEU A 104 5.05 -22.68 -18.52
C LEU A 104 3.80 -23.56 -18.71
N LYS A 105 2.70 -22.97 -19.21
CA LYS A 105 1.46 -23.68 -19.53
C LYS A 105 1.65 -24.65 -20.70
N GLN A 106 2.33 -24.23 -21.76
CA GLN A 106 2.58 -25.06 -22.95
C GLN A 106 3.55 -26.21 -22.65
N MET A 107 4.57 -25.95 -21.84
CA MET A 107 5.57 -26.94 -21.42
C MET A 107 5.03 -27.95 -20.38
N LYS A 108 3.75 -27.82 -19.96
CA LYS A 108 3.10 -28.66 -18.92
C LYS A 108 3.95 -28.79 -17.66
N THR A 109 4.59 -27.69 -17.26
CA THR A 109 5.42 -27.67 -16.06
C THR A 109 4.55 -27.80 -14.81
N PRO A 110 5.11 -28.21 -13.66
CA PRO A 110 4.38 -28.26 -12.40
C PRO A 110 4.10 -26.88 -11.78
N PHE A 111 4.53 -25.78 -12.42
CA PHE A 111 4.36 -24.43 -11.91
C PHE A 111 3.04 -23.84 -12.40
N TYR A 112 2.31 -23.19 -11.50
CA TYR A 112 1.02 -22.56 -11.81
C TYR A 112 1.19 -21.28 -12.64
N ASN A 113 2.22 -20.49 -12.35
CA ASN A 113 2.52 -19.23 -13.02
C ASN A 113 4.01 -18.86 -12.92
N ALA A 114 4.37 -17.75 -13.57
CA ALA A 114 5.70 -17.17 -13.59
C ALA A 114 6.20 -16.79 -12.19
N GLU A 115 5.32 -16.33 -11.29
CA GLU A 115 5.70 -16.00 -9.91
C GLU A 115 6.15 -17.24 -9.12
N GLU A 116 5.38 -18.33 -9.18
CA GLU A 116 5.75 -19.58 -8.52
C GLU A 116 7.05 -20.14 -9.11
N TYR A 117 7.18 -20.08 -10.44
CA TYR A 117 8.40 -20.50 -11.12
C TYR A 117 9.62 -19.75 -10.59
N VAL A 118 9.58 -18.41 -10.56
CA VAL A 118 10.69 -17.58 -10.09
C VAL A 118 11.03 -17.88 -8.63
N LYS A 119 10.02 -17.96 -7.74
CA LYS A 119 10.25 -18.28 -6.33
C LYS A 119 10.94 -19.63 -6.14
N ARG A 120 10.47 -20.68 -6.83
CA ARG A 120 11.10 -22.00 -6.74
C ARG A 120 12.49 -22.06 -7.36
N GLN A 121 12.76 -21.29 -8.42
CA GLN A 121 14.12 -21.21 -8.97
C GLN A 121 15.08 -20.54 -7.97
N ILE A 122 14.62 -19.51 -7.26
CA ILE A 122 15.38 -18.88 -6.17
C ILE A 122 15.65 -19.90 -5.05
N ASP A 123 14.62 -20.58 -4.55
CA ASP A 123 14.76 -21.57 -3.48
C ASP A 123 15.69 -22.72 -3.88
N LYS A 124 15.61 -23.17 -5.14
CA LYS A 124 16.48 -24.21 -5.69
C LYS A 124 17.93 -23.75 -5.75
N ALA A 125 18.19 -22.56 -6.29
CA ALA A 125 19.54 -22.01 -6.39
C ALA A 125 20.19 -21.82 -5.01
N ILE A 126 19.42 -21.34 -4.03
CA ILE A 126 19.85 -21.23 -2.63
C ILE A 126 20.16 -22.61 -2.06
N SER A 127 19.23 -23.56 -2.19
CA SER A 127 19.40 -24.92 -1.65
C SER A 127 20.62 -25.62 -2.25
N GLU A 128 20.83 -25.53 -3.57
CA GLU A 128 22.00 -26.14 -4.22
C GLU A 128 23.31 -25.52 -3.73
N PHE A 129 23.35 -24.21 -3.51
CA PHE A 129 24.54 -23.53 -2.96
C PHE A 129 24.83 -23.93 -1.51
N PHE A 130 23.81 -23.97 -0.64
CA PHE A 130 23.98 -24.31 0.78
C PHE A 130 24.11 -25.82 1.05
N ILE A 131 23.58 -26.69 0.18
CA ILE A 131 23.83 -28.15 0.25
C ILE A 131 25.26 -28.49 -0.15
N LEU A 132 25.87 -27.72 -1.06
CA LEU A 132 27.29 -27.87 -1.44
C LEU A 132 28.25 -27.10 -0.52
N GLY A 133 27.72 -26.28 0.40
CA GLY A 133 28.46 -25.30 1.20
C GLY A 133 28.94 -25.76 2.58
N ASP A 134 28.43 -26.87 3.13
CA ASP A 134 28.94 -27.45 4.39
C ASP A 134 30.36 -28.07 4.23
N GLY A 135 30.96 -27.98 3.04
CA GLY A 135 32.30 -28.49 2.72
C GLY A 135 33.40 -27.42 2.55
N TYR A 136 33.10 -26.12 2.65
CA TYR A 136 34.11 -25.06 2.45
C TYR A 136 33.99 -23.93 3.49
N GLU A 137 34.05 -24.30 4.77
CA GLU A 137 34.71 -23.44 5.76
C GLU A 137 36.13 -23.97 6.00
N LYS A 138 37.11 -23.35 5.31
CA LYS A 138 38.49 -23.18 5.77
C LYS A 138 39.02 -21.84 5.29
#